data_AF-A0A6P2ANY7-F1
#
_entry.id   AF-A0A6P2ANY7-F1
#
_cell.length_a   1.000
_cell.length_b   1.000
_cell.length_c   1.000
_cell.angle_alpha   90.00
_cell.angle_beta   90.00
_cell.angle_gamma   90.00
#
_symmetry.space_group_name_H-M   'P 1'
#
loop_
_entity.id
_entity.type
_entity.pdbx_description
1 polymer ?
#
loop_
_entity_poly.entity_id
_entity_poly.type
_entity_poly.pdbx_seq_one_letter_code
_entity_poly.pdbx_strand_id
1 'polypeptide(L)' 'MKKKKLKIKELRKLSEEELLIEAERLRKKHFELRAQAVTEKITDTSQFKKLRQELARVLTLQNQKAAKA' A
#
# COMPACT_ATOMS: atom_id res chain seq x y z
N MET A 1 0.37 19.58 -4.20
CA MET A 1 -0.07 18.98 -2.91
C MET A 1 0.73 17.70 -2.64
N LYS A 2 1.58 17.68 -1.60
CA LYS A 2 2.40 16.51 -1.25
C LYS A 2 1.49 15.44 -0.63
N LYS A 3 0.94 14.52 -1.44
CA LYS A 3 0.18 13.36 -0.95
C LYS A 3 1.03 12.63 0.10
N LYS A 4 0.43 12.40 1.28
CA LYS A 4 1.03 11.81 2.48
C LYS A 4 1.59 10.42 2.16
N LYS A 5 2.85 10.37 1.72
CA LYS A 5 3.64 9.13 1.57
C LYS A 5 3.75 8.54 2.97
N LEU A 6 3.10 7.41 3.22
CA LEU A 6 3.26 6.65 4.47
C LEU A 6 4.76 6.43 4.68
N LYS A 7 5.32 7.12 5.67
CA LYS A 7 6.75 7.09 5.94
C LYS A 7 7.03 5.71 6.52
N ILE A 8 8.13 5.08 6.10
CA ILE A 8 8.54 3.75 6.60
C ILE A 8 8.59 3.73 8.14
N LYS A 9 8.90 4.86 8.78
CA LYS A 9 8.90 5.03 10.24
C LYS A 9 7.52 4.82 10.88
N GLU A 10 6.43 5.19 10.20
CA GLU A 10 5.07 5.00 10.68
C GLU A 10 4.64 3.54 10.49
N LEU A 11 4.94 2.95 9.33
CA LEU A 11 4.64 1.54 9.05
C LEU A 11 5.37 0.57 10.01
N ARG A 12 6.58 0.92 10.46
CA ARG A 12 7.33 0.12 11.45
C ARG A 12 6.69 0.10 12.85
N LYS A 13 5.89 1.10 13.19
CA LYS A 13 5.21 1.19 14.50
C LYS A 13 3.96 0.32 14.58
N LEU A 14 3.42 -0.09 13.44
CA LEU A 14 2.21 -0.90 13.36
C LEU A 14 2.46 -2.33 13.87
N SER A 15 1.46 -2.97 14.45
CA SER A 15 1.47 -4.40 14.81
C SER A 15 1.46 -5.30 13.56
N GLU A 16 1.66 -6.61 13.72
CA GLU A 16 1.56 -7.55 12.58
C GLU A 16 0.15 -7.60 11.99
N GLU A 17 -0.87 -7.60 12.85
CA GLU A 17 -2.28 -7.56 12.47
C GLU A 17 -2.63 -6.26 11.72
N GLU A 18 -2.14 -5.13 12.19
CA GLU A 18 -2.35 -3.84 11.52
C GLU A 18 -1.66 -3.80 10.15
N LEU A 19 -0.49 -4.42 10.01
CA LEU A 19 0.19 -4.55 8.71
C LEU A 19 -0.61 -5.45 7.76
N LEU A 20 -1.26 -6.51 8.25
CA LEU A 20 -2.14 -7.37 7.45
C LEU A 20 -3.35 -6.59 6.92
N ILE A 21 -4.06 -5.90 7.82
CA ILE A 21 -5.21 -5.07 7.48
C ILE A 21 -4.81 -4.02 6.43
N GLU A 22 -3.66 -3.36 6.61
CA GLU A 22 -3.24 -2.31 5.68
C GLU A 22 -2.79 -2.88 4.33
N ALA A 23 -2.21 -4.08 4.28
CA ALA A 23 -1.92 -4.78 3.03
C ALA A 23 -3.20 -5.09 2.24
N GLU A 24 -4.25 -5.57 2.90
CA GLU A 24 -5.56 -5.81 2.29
C GLU A 24 -6.20 -4.53 1.77
N ARG A 25 -6.13 -3.46 2.57
CA ARG A 25 -6.64 -2.14 2.16
C ARG A 25 -5.93 -1.63 0.90
N LEU A 26 -4.61 -1.78 0.82
CA LEU A 26 -3.82 -1.37 -0.36
C LEU A 26 -4.14 -2.22 -1.59
N ARG A 27 -4.36 -3.54 -1.42
CA ARG A 27 -4.81 -4.42 -2.51
C ARG A 27 -6.17 -4.01 -3.05
N LYS A 28 -7.14 -3.75 -2.17
CA LYS A 28 -8.48 -3.31 -2.55
C LYS A 28 -8.45 -1.97 -3.31
N LYS A 29 -7.71 -0.98 -2.81
CA LYS A 29 -7.52 0.30 -3.52
C LYS A 29 -6.87 0.14 -4.89
N HIS A 30 -5.90 -0.76 -5.02
CA HIS A 30 -5.28 -1.03 -6.32
C HIS A 30 -6.27 -1.70 -7.29
N PHE A 31 -7.12 -2.59 -6.79
CA PHE A 31 -8.20 -3.18 -7.59
C PHE A 31 -9.23 -2.14 -8.04
N GLU A 32 -9.73 -1.31 -7.12
CA GLU A 32 -10.65 -0.21 -7.42
C GLU A 32 -10.08 0.75 -8.48
N LEU A 33 -8.80 1.12 -8.34
CA LEU A 33 -8.14 1.98 -9.32
C LEU A 33 -8.01 1.31 -10.71
N ARG A 34 -7.82 -0.02 -10.75
CA ARG A 34 -7.83 -0.77 -12.02
C ARG A 34 -9.23 -0.85 -12.62
N ALA A 35 -10.27 -1.02 -11.80
CA ALA A 35 -11.65 -1.01 -12.26
C ALA A 35 -12.03 0.36 -12.84
N GLN A 36 -11.67 1.44 -12.14
CA GLN A 36 -11.88 2.81 -12.62
C GLN A 36 -11.15 3.08 -13.94
N ALA A 37 -9.99 2.44 -14.17
CA ALA A 37 -9.23 2.57 -15.42
C ALA A 37 -10.00 2.12 -16.66
N VAL A 38 -10.97 1.23 -16.48
CA VAL A 38 -11.75 0.64 -17.58
C VAL A 38 -12.91 1.56 -17.96
N THR A 39 -13.55 2.19 -16.98
CA THR A 39 -14.77 2.98 -17.17
C THR A 39 -14.49 4.47 -17.37
N GLU A 40 -13.39 4.98 -16.80
CA GLU A 40 -13.08 6.40 -16.77
C GLU A 40 -11.64 6.70 -17.19
N LYS A 41 -11.42 7.91 -17.69
CA LYS A 41 -10.08 8.39 -18.02
C LYS A 41 -9.32 8.72 -16.75
N ILE A 42 -8.27 7.96 -16.45
CA ILE A 42 -7.45 8.18 -15.25
C ILE A 42 -6.63 9.46 -15.42
N THR A 43 -6.82 10.39 -14.49
CA THR A 43 -6.11 11.68 -14.44
C THR A 43 -4.70 11.56 -13.85
N ASP A 44 -4.47 10.62 -12.93
CA ASP A 44 -3.16 10.41 -12.28
C ASP A 44 -2.73 8.94 -12.31
N THR A 45 -2.04 8.55 -13.38
CA THR A 45 -1.48 7.20 -13.56
C THR A 45 -0.33 6.88 -12.58
N SER A 46 0.25 7.89 -11.92
CA SER A 46 1.30 7.67 -10.93
C SER A 46 0.80 6.94 -9.69
N GLN A 47 -0.52 6.97 -9.43
CA GLN A 47 -1.16 6.27 -8.31
C GLN A 47 -0.93 4.76 -8.36
N PHE A 48 -0.95 4.15 -9.55
CA PHE A 48 -0.66 2.73 -9.72
C PHE A 48 0.73 2.35 -9.18
N LYS A 49 1.75 3.12 -9.56
CA LYS A 49 3.13 2.89 -9.12
C LYS A 49 3.26 3.11 -7.60
N LYS A 50 2.61 4.15 -7.08
CA LYS A 50 2.62 4.48 -5.64
C LYS A 50 1.99 3.36 -4.79
N LEU A 51 0.79 2.91 -5.17
CA LEU A 51 0.08 1.81 -4.49
C LEU A 51 0.91 0.51 -4.48
N ARG A 52 1.51 0.13 -5.62
CA ARG A 52 2.39 -1.05 -5.68
C ARG A 52 3.61 -0.93 -4.77
N GLN A 53 4.25 0.25 -4.75
CA GLN A 53 5.40 0.50 -3.89
C GLN A 53 5.03 0.50 -2.40
N GLU A 54 3.87 1.04 -2.04
CA GLU A 54 3.38 1.02 -0.66
C GLU A 54 3.07 -0.41 -0.21
N LEU A 55 2.36 -1.19 -1.04
CA LEU A 55 2.09 -2.60 -0.75
C LEU A 55 3.39 -3.40 -0.57
N ALA A 56 4.38 -3.21 -1.44
CA ALA A 56 5.68 -3.87 -1.33
C ALA A 56 6.40 -3.55 -0.01
N ARG A 57 6.32 -2.29 0.46
CA ARG A 57 6.91 -1.89 1.75
C ARG A 57 6.22 -2.56 2.93
N VAL A 58 4.89 -2.64 2.91
CA VAL A 58 4.11 -3.32 3.96
C VAL A 58 4.48 -4.81 4.02
N LEU A 59 4.45 -5.50 2.87
CA LEU A 59 4.83 -6.92 2.79
C LEU A 59 6.27 -7.16 3.26
N THR A 60 7.20 -6.27 2.91
CA THR A 60 8.60 -6.37 3.39
C THR A 60 8.67 -6.26 4.91
N LEU A 61 7.91 -5.34 5.52
CA LEU A 61 7.89 -5.18 6.98
C LEU A 61 7.25 -6.39 7.67
N GLN A 62 6.20 -6.98 7.10
CA GLN A 62 5.62 -8.23 7.59
C GLN A 62 6.66 -9.34 7.60
N ASN A 63 7.36 -9.55 6.48
CA ASN A 63 8.41 -10.56 6.39
C ASN A 63 9.57 -10.27 7.38
N GLN A 64 9.94 -9.00 7.57
CA GLN A 64 10.96 -8.62 8.56
C GLN A 64 10.54 -8.87 10.01
N LYS A 65 9.25 -8.81 10.32
CA LYS A 65 8.73 -9.13 11.66
C LYS A 65 8.63 -10.64 11.86
N ALA A 66 8.08 -11.36 10.88
CA ALA A 66 8.01 -12.81 10.89
C ALA A 66 9.39 -13.48 10.97
N ALA A 67 10.43 -12.88 10.37
CA ALA A 67 11.81 -13.38 10.47
C ALA A 67 12.52 -13.01 11.79
N LYS A 68 11.95 -12.11 12.59
CA LYS A 68 12.46 -11.72 13.91
C LYS A 68 11.74 -12.41 15.07
N ALA A 69 10.52 -12.89 14.84
CA ALA A 69 9.80 -13.80 15.72
C ALA A 69 10.48 -15.17 15.72
#